data_AF-J0K866-F1
#
_entry.id   AF-J0K866-F1
#
_cell.length_a   1.000
_cell.length_b   1.000
_cell.length_c   1.000
_cell.angle_alpha   90.00
_cell.angle_beta   90.00
_cell.angle_gamma   90.00
#
_symmetry.space_group_name_H-M   'P 1'
#
loop_
_entity.id
_entity.type
_entity.pdbx_description
1 polymer ?
#
loop_
_entity_poly.entity_id
_entity_poly.type
_entity_poly.pdbx_seq_one_letter_code
_entity_poly.pdbx_strand_id
1 'polypeptide(L)'
;MEQPRLADDDRLALAGTARAQALAPWPVGDARLATLGCGRWAELAAQLSAATGLSGDGAELVLLRPTATRAPILDEAHQQLLWPVQDADGLWLHLTVPVGDASMLRVDNLDRLAARGAPVHAVLVRVERTGTSTLLVPLSLLSSDARGQVHAVSLDYANEAARPTPLAQRILRLVQWRKEQATPAATQPTLAQRLLGPVLDVLETQAATGRMPLTGTQSERLGAALPGIASVGLHTVASALQHHLNAPQPAGALRLQQLCQRTVELDGLPSIAAS
;
A
#
# COMPACT_ATOMS: atom_id res chain seq x y z
N MET A 1 26.02 -12.14 -28.09
CA MET A 1 24.73 -11.56 -27.64
C MET A 1 23.66 -12.10 -28.56
N GLU A 2 22.88 -13.08 -28.10
CA GLU A 2 21.77 -13.64 -28.87
C GLU A 2 20.53 -12.76 -28.71
N GLN A 3 19.94 -12.34 -29.82
CA GLN A 3 18.67 -11.62 -29.82
C GLN A 3 17.51 -12.63 -29.70
N PRO A 4 16.47 -12.34 -28.89
CA PRO A 4 15.32 -13.22 -28.76
C PRO A 4 14.52 -13.25 -30.09
N ARG A 5 14.16 -14.45 -30.55
CA ARG A 5 13.30 -14.64 -31.73
C ARG A 5 11.83 -14.66 -31.32
N LEU A 6 11.02 -13.90 -32.06
CA LEU A 6 9.56 -13.86 -31.98
C LEU A 6 8.96 -14.96 -32.87
N ALA A 7 7.87 -15.56 -32.42
CA ALA A 7 7.02 -16.45 -33.22
C ALA A 7 6.17 -15.63 -34.21
N ASP A 8 5.50 -16.30 -35.15
CA ASP A 8 4.66 -15.66 -36.19
C ASP A 8 3.46 -14.87 -35.64
N ASP A 9 3.19 -14.98 -34.33
CA ASP A 9 2.17 -14.22 -33.58
C ASP A 9 2.76 -13.13 -32.67
N ASP A 10 4.02 -12.72 -32.91
CA ASP A 10 4.80 -11.75 -32.13
C ASP A 10 4.99 -12.12 -30.64
N ARG A 11 4.82 -13.41 -30.28
CA ARG A 11 5.14 -13.91 -28.93
C ARG A 11 6.55 -14.48 -28.84
N LEU A 12 7.13 -14.46 -27.64
CA LEU A 12 8.43 -15.09 -27.39
C LEU A 12 8.33 -16.62 -27.59
N ALA A 13 9.08 -17.16 -28.55
CA ALA A 13 9.11 -18.60 -28.78
C ALA A 13 9.91 -19.31 -27.68
N LEU A 14 9.27 -20.25 -26.96
CA LEU A 14 9.96 -21.20 -26.09
C LEU A 14 10.81 -22.14 -26.96
N ALA A 15 12.13 -21.91 -27.01
CA ALA A 15 13.04 -22.82 -27.69
C ALA A 15 12.98 -24.22 -27.03
N GLY A 16 12.85 -25.27 -27.84
CA GLY A 16 12.75 -26.68 -27.42
C GLY A 16 13.99 -27.26 -26.71
N THR A 17 14.98 -26.44 -26.35
CA THR A 17 16.17 -26.82 -25.58
C THR A 17 16.22 -26.19 -24.18
N ALA A 18 15.35 -25.22 -23.87
CA ALA A 18 15.26 -24.65 -22.53
C ALA A 18 14.45 -25.58 -21.62
N ARG A 19 15.13 -26.36 -20.78
CA ARG A 19 14.51 -27.17 -19.72
C ARG A 19 14.69 -26.47 -18.38
N ALA A 20 13.58 -26.12 -17.73
CA ALA A 20 13.60 -25.76 -16.31
C ALA A 20 13.71 -27.04 -15.48
N GLN A 21 14.72 -27.12 -14.61
CA GLN A 21 14.88 -28.21 -13.65
C GLN A 21 14.82 -27.63 -12.24
N ALA A 22 14.01 -28.26 -11.37
CA ALA A 22 13.99 -27.91 -9.96
C ALA A 22 15.31 -28.31 -9.32
N LEU A 23 16.00 -27.35 -8.70
CA LEU A 23 17.14 -27.61 -7.85
C LEU A 23 16.68 -28.25 -6.52
N ALA A 24 17.57 -28.98 -5.87
CA ALA A 24 17.30 -29.51 -4.54
C ALA A 24 17.05 -28.37 -3.53
N PRO A 25 16.09 -28.53 -2.60
CA PRO A 25 15.86 -27.57 -1.53
C PRO A 25 17.10 -27.46 -0.63
N TRP A 26 17.24 -26.31 0.03
CA TRP A 26 18.38 -26.07 0.92
C TRP A 26 18.13 -26.70 2.29
N PRO A 27 19.12 -27.36 2.90
CA PRO A 27 19.00 -27.76 4.29
C PRO A 27 19.06 -26.53 5.22
N VAL A 28 18.52 -26.63 6.43
CA VAL A 28 18.59 -25.57 7.46
C VAL A 28 20.01 -25.11 7.79
N GLY A 29 21.01 -25.97 7.61
CA GLY A 29 22.43 -25.64 7.83
C GLY A 29 23.16 -25.06 6.62
N ASP A 30 22.46 -24.73 5.52
CA ASP A 30 23.10 -24.20 4.32
C ASP A 30 23.77 -22.85 4.60
N ALA A 31 25.07 -22.74 4.29
CA ALA A 31 25.88 -21.55 4.57
C ALA A 31 25.32 -20.28 3.92
N ARG A 32 24.59 -20.40 2.80
CA ARG A 32 23.97 -19.25 2.13
C ARG A 32 22.98 -18.54 3.04
N LEU A 33 22.21 -19.29 3.86
CA LEU A 33 21.22 -18.74 4.78
C LEU A 33 21.82 -17.72 5.75
N ALA A 34 23.08 -17.91 6.17
CA ALA A 34 23.78 -17.00 7.07
C ALA A 34 24.12 -15.64 6.43
N THR A 35 24.08 -15.54 5.10
CA THR A 35 24.46 -14.35 4.33
C THR A 35 23.29 -13.71 3.56
N LEU A 36 22.09 -14.29 3.65
CA LEU A 36 20.92 -13.77 2.94
C LEU A 36 20.42 -12.48 3.56
N GLY A 37 20.22 -11.47 2.73
CA GLY A 37 19.49 -10.25 3.11
C GLY A 37 20.12 -9.44 4.24
N CYS A 38 19.33 -8.49 4.74
CA CYS A 38 19.72 -7.58 5.81
C CYS A 38 19.47 -8.22 7.17
N GLY A 39 20.55 -8.47 7.93
CA GLY A 39 20.50 -9.07 9.26
C GLY A 39 20.66 -8.09 10.42
N ARG A 40 20.82 -6.79 10.14
CA ARG A 40 20.95 -5.71 11.14
C ARG A 40 20.04 -4.54 10.76
N TRP A 41 19.18 -4.08 11.67
CA TRP A 41 18.21 -3.03 11.33
C TRP A 41 18.85 -1.65 11.11
N ALA A 42 20.04 -1.40 11.68
CA ALA A 42 20.80 -0.19 11.39
C ALA A 42 21.23 -0.11 9.91
N GLU A 43 21.62 -1.24 9.32
CA GLU A 43 21.97 -1.33 7.89
C GLU A 43 20.73 -1.11 7.02
N LEU A 44 19.59 -1.67 7.41
CA LEU A 44 18.30 -1.45 6.74
C LEU A 44 17.92 0.04 6.75
N ALA A 45 18.02 0.69 7.89
CA ALA A 45 17.69 2.11 8.01
C ALA A 45 18.58 2.96 7.08
N ALA A 46 19.88 2.71 7.07
CA ALA A 46 20.82 3.40 6.17
C ALA A 46 20.47 3.18 4.69
N GLN A 47 20.15 1.95 4.29
CA GLN A 47 19.72 1.62 2.93
C GLN A 47 18.43 2.36 2.53
N LEU A 48 17.42 2.32 3.40
CA LEU A 48 16.12 2.96 3.14
C LEU A 48 16.25 4.49 3.06
N SER A 49 17.09 5.10 3.89
CA SER A 49 17.39 6.53 3.85
C SER A 49 18.21 6.93 2.62
N ALA A 50 19.17 6.12 2.18
CA ALA A 50 19.90 6.38 0.93
C ALA A 50 18.98 6.31 -0.29
N ALA A 51 17.93 5.49 -0.21
CA ALA A 51 16.92 5.32 -1.24
C ALA A 51 15.83 6.42 -1.27
N THR A 52 15.97 7.52 -0.51
CA THR A 52 15.06 8.68 -0.57
C THR A 52 15.67 9.78 -1.44
N GLY A 53 15.43 9.74 -2.75
CA GLY A 53 15.82 10.79 -3.68
C GLY A 53 15.07 10.66 -5.02
N LEU A 54 14.86 11.78 -5.72
CA LEU A 54 14.20 11.86 -7.04
C LEU A 54 14.92 11.04 -8.15
N SER A 55 16.13 10.56 -7.87
CA SER A 55 16.99 9.80 -8.79
C SER A 55 17.39 8.43 -8.25
N GLY A 56 16.93 8.03 -7.06
CA GLY A 56 17.27 6.74 -6.47
C GLY A 56 16.26 5.69 -6.89
N ASP A 57 16.73 4.60 -7.52
CA ASP A 57 15.97 3.35 -7.59
C ASP A 57 15.69 2.90 -6.15
N GLY A 58 14.52 3.26 -5.64
CA GLY A 58 14.12 2.89 -4.29
C GLY A 58 13.99 1.38 -4.20
N ALA A 59 14.58 0.77 -3.17
CA ALA A 59 14.38 -0.66 -2.92
C ALA A 59 12.92 -0.92 -2.54
N GLU A 60 12.08 -1.26 -3.53
CA GLU A 60 10.67 -1.62 -3.31
C GLU A 60 10.54 -2.92 -2.53
N LEU A 61 11.52 -3.82 -2.67
CA LEU A 61 11.59 -5.11 -2.00
C LEU A 61 12.92 -5.23 -1.26
N VAL A 62 12.86 -5.69 -0.01
CA VAL A 62 14.03 -5.97 0.81
C VAL A 62 13.90 -7.36 1.42
N LEU A 63 15.00 -8.12 1.41
CA LEU A 63 15.07 -9.39 2.11
C LEU A 63 15.66 -9.16 3.50
N LEU A 64 14.92 -9.51 4.54
CA LEU A 64 15.34 -9.43 5.94
C LEU A 64 15.76 -10.82 6.43
N ARG A 65 16.74 -10.86 7.33
CA ARG A 65 17.20 -12.09 8.01
C ARG A 65 17.07 -11.92 9.52
N PRO A 66 15.86 -12.16 10.06
CA PRO A 66 15.66 -12.07 11.49
C PRO A 66 16.31 -13.27 12.21
N THR A 67 16.76 -13.05 13.43
CA THR A 67 17.27 -14.10 14.32
C THR A 67 16.17 -14.73 15.18
N ALA A 68 15.11 -13.98 15.45
CA ALA A 68 13.95 -14.43 16.18
C ALA A 68 12.68 -13.70 15.74
N THR A 69 11.53 -14.30 16.03
CA THR A 69 10.21 -13.72 15.76
C THR A 69 9.30 -13.93 16.97
N ARG A 70 8.30 -13.06 17.15
CA ARG A 70 7.24 -13.24 18.15
C ARG A 70 5.89 -13.45 17.49
N ALA A 71 4.91 -13.85 18.29
CA ALA A 71 3.52 -13.91 17.86
C ALA A 71 3.06 -12.53 17.34
N PRO A 72 2.36 -12.47 16.20
CA PRO A 72 1.77 -11.24 15.71
C PRO A 72 0.76 -10.65 16.70
N ILE A 73 0.69 -9.32 16.73
CA ILE A 73 -0.17 -8.54 17.61
C ILE A 73 -1.13 -7.74 16.74
N LEU A 74 -2.42 -7.79 17.06
CA LEU A 74 -3.42 -6.98 16.39
C LEU A 74 -3.47 -5.59 17.01
N ASP A 75 -3.14 -4.58 16.22
CA ASP A 75 -3.46 -3.18 16.49
C ASP A 75 -4.86 -2.90 15.93
N GLU A 76 -5.85 -2.94 16.82
CA GLU A 76 -7.26 -2.74 16.45
C GLU A 76 -7.55 -1.29 16.05
N ALA A 77 -6.81 -0.32 16.60
CA ALA A 77 -7.02 1.09 16.34
C ALA A 77 -6.59 1.47 14.92
N HIS A 78 -5.42 0.97 14.50
CA HIS A 78 -4.89 1.20 13.15
C HIS A 78 -5.28 0.12 12.15
N GLN A 79 -6.01 -0.91 12.60
CA GLN A 79 -6.43 -2.08 11.81
C GLN A 79 -5.24 -2.75 11.13
N GLN A 80 -4.22 -3.07 11.92
CA GLN A 80 -2.96 -3.62 11.44
C GLN A 80 -2.55 -4.84 12.26
N LEU A 81 -1.97 -5.83 11.59
CA LEU A 81 -1.25 -6.91 12.24
C LEU A 81 0.24 -6.54 12.30
N LEU A 82 0.76 -6.39 13.51
CA LEU A 82 2.15 -6.10 13.81
C LEU A 82 2.88 -7.39 14.11
N TRP A 83 3.90 -7.72 13.33
CA TRP A 83 4.71 -8.92 13.53
C TRP A 83 6.13 -8.54 13.97
N PRO A 84 6.49 -8.78 15.25
CA PRO A 84 7.82 -8.45 15.76
C PRO A 84 8.88 -9.43 15.27
N VAL A 85 9.94 -8.88 14.69
CA VAL A 85 11.12 -9.61 14.22
C VAL A 85 12.39 -8.99 14.82
N GLN A 86 13.33 -9.84 15.22
CA GLN A 86 14.57 -9.43 15.88
C GLN A 86 15.76 -9.53 14.91
N ASP A 87 16.68 -8.58 14.93
CA ASP A 87 17.94 -8.67 14.16
C ASP A 87 19.06 -9.39 14.93
N ALA A 88 20.26 -9.40 14.35
CA ALA A 88 21.45 -9.98 14.96
C ALA A 88 21.96 -9.23 16.21
N ASP A 89 21.63 -7.95 16.35
CA ASP A 89 22.02 -7.11 17.50
C ASP A 89 20.98 -7.15 18.63
N GLY A 90 19.90 -7.91 18.45
CA GLY A 90 18.83 -8.07 19.43
C GLY A 90 17.75 -7.00 19.36
N LEU A 91 17.77 -6.12 18.36
CA LEU A 91 16.79 -5.06 18.17
C LEU A 91 15.52 -5.60 17.51
N TRP A 92 14.36 -5.12 17.99
CA TRP A 92 13.06 -5.52 17.47
C TRP A 92 12.51 -4.49 16.48
N LEU A 93 11.97 -4.99 15.38
CA LEU A 93 11.29 -4.24 14.33
C LEU A 93 9.89 -4.84 14.11
N HIS A 94 8.89 -4.00 13.84
CA HIS A 94 7.55 -4.49 13.46
C HIS A 94 7.40 -4.52 11.95
N LEU A 95 7.09 -5.71 11.43
CA LEU A 95 6.54 -5.86 10.09
C LEU A 95 5.03 -5.67 10.16
N THR A 96 4.44 -5.01 9.18
CA THR A 96 3.04 -4.57 9.26
C THR A 96 2.22 -5.13 8.12
N VAL A 97 1.10 -5.77 8.43
CA VAL A 97 0.09 -6.17 7.44
C VAL A 97 -1.20 -5.40 7.74
N PRO A 98 -1.64 -4.48 6.86
CA PRO A 98 -2.96 -3.86 6.98
C PRO A 98 -4.03 -4.95 6.98
N VAL A 99 -5.05 -4.84 7.83
CA VAL A 99 -6.18 -5.77 7.87
C VAL A 99 -7.26 -5.27 6.92
N GLY A 100 -7.49 -5.99 5.83
CA GLY A 100 -8.51 -5.67 4.84
C GLY A 100 -8.74 -6.85 3.88
N ASP A 101 -9.77 -6.78 3.03
CA ASP A 101 -10.17 -7.92 2.19
C ASP A 101 -9.02 -8.42 1.29
N ALA A 102 -8.20 -7.50 0.77
CA ALA A 102 -7.06 -7.82 -0.09
C ALA A 102 -5.88 -8.50 0.64
N SER A 103 -5.83 -8.42 1.98
CA SER A 103 -4.73 -8.93 2.80
C SER A 103 -5.16 -10.00 3.80
N MET A 104 -6.44 -10.36 3.83
CA MET A 104 -6.97 -11.35 4.79
C MET A 104 -6.23 -12.69 4.71
N LEU A 105 -5.96 -13.19 3.51
CA LEU A 105 -5.24 -14.45 3.34
C LEU A 105 -3.80 -14.37 3.90
N ARG A 106 -3.14 -13.22 3.70
CA ARG A 106 -1.81 -12.95 4.25
C ARG A 106 -1.81 -12.93 5.78
N VAL A 107 -2.79 -12.24 6.36
CA VAL A 107 -3.00 -12.15 7.81
C VAL A 107 -3.21 -13.55 8.40
N ASP A 108 -4.11 -14.33 7.80
CA ASP A 108 -4.41 -15.70 8.22
C ASP A 108 -3.19 -16.61 8.14
N ASN A 109 -2.47 -16.58 7.01
CA ASN A 109 -1.30 -17.42 6.82
C ASN A 109 -0.19 -17.06 7.81
N LEU A 110 0.06 -15.76 8.03
CA LEU A 110 1.07 -15.29 8.98
C LEU A 110 0.74 -15.71 10.41
N ASP A 111 -0.52 -15.57 10.83
CA ASP A 111 -0.99 -16.01 12.14
C ASP A 111 -0.83 -17.53 12.33
N ARG A 112 -1.22 -18.34 11.33
CA ARG A 112 -1.06 -19.81 11.38
C ARG A 112 0.40 -20.24 11.43
N LEU A 113 1.26 -19.59 10.65
CA LEU A 113 2.71 -19.81 10.63
C LEU A 113 3.33 -19.52 12.00
N ALA A 114 2.96 -18.39 12.61
CA ALA A 114 3.43 -18.02 13.93
C ALA A 114 2.91 -18.97 15.02
N ALA A 115 1.62 -19.34 14.96
CA ALA A 115 0.99 -20.22 15.94
C ALA A 115 1.60 -21.63 15.96
N ARG A 116 2.11 -22.13 14.83
CA ARG A 116 2.82 -23.41 14.79
C ARG A 116 4.30 -23.34 15.19
N GLY A 117 4.84 -22.14 15.42
CA GLY A 117 6.26 -21.94 15.71
C GLY A 117 7.17 -22.31 14.53
N ALA A 118 6.74 -21.99 13.29
CA ALA A 118 7.55 -22.26 12.10
C ALA A 118 8.91 -21.52 12.19
N PRO A 119 10.05 -22.19 11.95
CA PRO A 119 11.33 -21.51 11.90
C PRO A 119 11.37 -20.53 10.72
N VAL A 120 11.73 -19.28 10.96
CA VAL A 120 11.85 -18.24 9.93
C VAL A 120 13.32 -17.93 9.71
N HIS A 121 13.80 -18.16 8.48
CA HIS A 121 15.20 -17.93 8.10
C HIS A 121 15.38 -16.60 7.36
N ALA A 122 14.37 -16.18 6.60
CA ALA A 122 14.35 -14.88 5.93
C ALA A 122 12.91 -14.44 5.67
N VAL A 123 12.71 -13.13 5.53
CA VAL A 123 11.41 -12.53 5.18
C VAL A 123 11.61 -11.53 4.06
N LEU A 124 10.94 -11.75 2.93
CA LEU A 124 10.85 -10.77 1.87
C LEU A 124 9.76 -9.77 2.24
N VAL A 125 10.14 -8.49 2.32
CA VAL A 125 9.23 -7.39 2.64
C VAL A 125 9.15 -6.42 1.48
N ARG A 126 7.95 -5.88 1.26
CA ARG A 126 7.74 -4.70 0.44
C ARG A 126 7.84 -3.44 1.29
N VAL A 127 8.57 -2.47 0.79
CA VAL A 127 8.69 -1.16 1.40
C VAL A 127 7.57 -0.28 0.85
N GLU A 128 6.59 0.02 1.70
CA GLU A 128 5.51 0.95 1.36
C GLU A 128 5.77 2.28 2.06
N ARG A 129 6.01 3.33 1.26
CA ARG A 129 6.18 4.68 1.77
C ARG A 129 4.85 5.39 1.67
N THR A 130 4.29 5.74 2.82
CA THR A 130 3.20 6.71 2.92
C THR A 130 3.80 8.10 3.18
N GLY A 131 3.01 9.16 3.01
CA GLY A 131 3.48 10.53 3.27
C GLY A 131 4.00 10.78 4.70
N THR A 132 3.72 9.89 5.65
CA THR A 132 4.07 10.04 7.07
C THR A 132 4.82 8.85 7.66
N SER A 133 4.90 7.70 6.97
CA SER A 133 5.55 6.49 7.50
C SER A 133 6.12 5.59 6.42
N THR A 134 7.11 4.78 6.79
CA THR A 134 7.57 3.65 5.97
C THR A 134 7.08 2.37 6.63
N LEU A 135 6.28 1.59 5.89
CA LEU A 135 5.79 0.29 6.30
C LEU A 135 6.60 -0.81 5.61
N LEU A 136 6.86 -1.88 6.34
CA LEU A 136 7.51 -3.08 5.83
C LEU A 136 6.47 -4.20 5.81
N VAL A 137 5.92 -4.47 4.63
CA VAL A 137 4.84 -5.43 4.43
C VAL A 137 5.42 -6.79 4.06
N PRO A 138 5.30 -7.83 4.91
CA PRO A 138 5.84 -9.14 4.59
C PRO A 138 5.05 -9.78 3.45
N LEU A 139 5.75 -10.31 2.46
CA LEU A 139 5.14 -10.98 1.30
C LEU A 139 5.38 -12.48 1.32
N SER A 140 6.62 -12.87 1.60
CA SER A 140 7.06 -14.26 1.59
C SER A 140 8.12 -14.48 2.65
N LEU A 141 8.29 -15.73 3.05
CA LEU A 141 9.28 -16.14 4.04
C LEU A 141 10.00 -17.42 3.61
N LEU A 142 11.24 -17.56 4.02
CA LEU A 142 11.95 -18.84 3.99
C LEU A 142 11.72 -19.53 5.33
N SER A 143 11.08 -20.70 5.30
CA SER A 143 10.81 -21.52 6.47
C SER A 143 11.26 -22.94 6.24
N SER A 144 11.72 -23.60 7.29
CA SER A 144 12.02 -25.03 7.22
C SER A 144 10.84 -25.89 7.65
N ASP A 145 10.67 -27.02 6.98
CA ASP A 145 9.73 -28.06 7.39
C ASP A 145 10.31 -28.95 8.50
N ALA A 146 9.53 -29.94 8.95
CA ALA A 146 9.94 -30.91 9.97
C ALA A 146 11.12 -31.81 9.52
N ARG A 147 11.42 -31.87 8.22
CA ARG A 147 12.56 -32.61 7.66
C ARG A 147 13.81 -31.74 7.52
N GLY A 148 13.74 -30.48 7.96
CA GLY A 148 14.85 -29.53 7.89
C GLY A 148 15.14 -29.03 6.48
N GLN A 149 14.16 -29.13 5.56
CA GLN A 149 14.27 -28.56 4.22
C GLN A 149 13.66 -27.16 4.21
N VAL A 150 14.39 -26.19 3.66
CA VAL A 150 13.99 -24.79 3.56
C VAL A 150 13.19 -24.59 2.28
N HIS A 151 12.03 -23.95 2.43
CA HIS A 151 11.11 -23.64 1.34
C HIS A 151 10.69 -22.17 1.41
N ALA A 152 10.38 -21.61 0.26
CA ALA A 152 9.72 -20.30 0.18
C ALA A 152 8.21 -20.47 0.39
N VAL A 153 7.65 -19.71 1.30
CA VAL A 153 6.22 -19.66 1.60
C VAL A 153 5.74 -18.27 1.25
N SER A 154 4.87 -18.17 0.24
CA SER A 154 4.20 -16.91 -0.09
C SER A 154 2.99 -16.72 0.81
N LEU A 155 2.94 -15.64 1.58
CA LEU A 155 1.84 -15.40 2.51
C LEU A 155 0.50 -15.17 1.79
N ASP A 156 0.53 -14.75 0.53
CA ASP A 156 -0.68 -14.51 -0.28
C ASP A 156 -1.24 -15.78 -0.93
N TYR A 157 -0.45 -16.87 -1.00
CA TYR A 157 -0.84 -18.09 -1.72
C TYR A 157 -0.61 -19.37 -0.92
N ALA A 158 0.00 -19.29 0.26
CA ALA A 158 0.25 -20.45 1.09
C ALA A 158 -1.08 -21.11 1.47
N ASN A 159 -1.09 -22.43 1.38
CA ASN A 159 -2.21 -23.24 1.85
C ASN A 159 -1.87 -23.78 3.23
N GLU A 160 -1.88 -22.90 4.22
CA GLU A 160 -1.59 -23.27 5.59
C GLU A 160 -2.78 -23.97 6.23
N ALA A 161 -2.55 -25.13 6.84
CA ALA A 161 -3.60 -25.95 7.43
C ALA A 161 -4.49 -25.11 8.36
N ALA A 162 -5.79 -25.06 8.04
CA ALA A 162 -6.74 -24.23 8.77
C ALA A 162 -6.86 -24.71 10.23
N ARG A 163 -6.30 -23.92 11.15
CA ARG A 163 -6.54 -24.07 12.58
C ARG A 163 -7.09 -22.74 13.10
N PRO A 164 -8.23 -22.74 13.81
CA PRO A 164 -8.75 -21.54 14.41
C PRO A 164 -7.81 -21.07 15.53
N THR A 165 -7.38 -19.82 15.46
CA THR A 165 -6.61 -19.16 16.51
C THR A 165 -7.47 -18.09 17.19
N PRO A 166 -7.14 -17.69 18.44
CA PRO A 166 -7.80 -16.56 19.09
C PRO A 166 -7.63 -15.24 18.32
N LEU A 167 -6.48 -15.07 17.63
CA LEU A 167 -6.19 -13.90 16.82
C LEU A 167 -7.08 -13.85 15.57
N ALA A 168 -7.24 -14.97 14.86
CA ALA A 168 -8.15 -15.09 13.73
C ALA A 168 -9.59 -14.74 14.11
N GLN A 169 -10.06 -15.17 15.29
CA GLN A 169 -11.40 -14.80 15.78
C GLN A 169 -11.55 -13.30 16.06
N ARG A 170 -10.49 -12.62 16.50
CA ARG A 170 -10.51 -11.15 16.70
C ARG A 170 -10.51 -10.42 15.36
N ILE A 171 -9.68 -10.85 14.41
CA ILE A 171 -9.64 -10.30 13.05
C ILE A 171 -11.00 -10.47 12.37
N LEU A 172 -11.63 -11.65 12.47
CA LEU A 172 -12.97 -11.88 11.93
C LEU A 172 -14.00 -10.93 12.54
N ARG A 173 -13.95 -10.70 13.86
CA ARG A 173 -14.82 -9.72 14.54
C ARG A 173 -14.58 -8.29 14.03
N LEU A 174 -13.34 -7.86 13.84
CA LEU A 174 -13.05 -6.55 13.26
C LEU A 174 -13.60 -6.42 11.83
N VAL A 175 -13.39 -7.43 10.99
CA VAL A 175 -13.88 -7.43 9.60
C VAL A 175 -15.40 -7.47 9.56
N GLN A 176 -16.04 -8.22 10.46
CA GLN A 176 -17.48 -8.31 10.54
C GLN A 176 -18.08 -7.01 11.08
N TRP A 177 -17.51 -6.42 12.13
CA TRP A 177 -17.87 -5.08 12.60
C TRP A 177 -17.75 -4.05 11.48
N ARG A 178 -16.70 -4.12 10.67
CA ARG A 178 -16.56 -3.28 9.47
C ARG A 178 -17.66 -3.54 8.44
N LYS A 179 -18.04 -4.79 8.19
CA LYS A 179 -19.14 -5.13 7.26
C LYS A 179 -20.51 -4.69 7.79
N GLU A 180 -20.71 -4.76 9.10
CA GLU A 180 -21.94 -4.32 9.78
C GLU A 180 -22.03 -2.79 9.85
N GLN A 181 -20.90 -2.10 10.03
CA GLN A 181 -20.79 -0.65 9.87
C GLN A 181 -20.78 -0.20 8.42
N ALA A 182 -20.39 -1.07 7.48
CA ALA A 182 -20.63 -0.92 6.06
C ALA A 182 -22.10 -1.21 5.75
N THR A 183 -22.98 -0.46 6.38
CA THR A 183 -24.25 -0.15 5.74
C THR A 183 -23.88 0.47 4.39
N PRO A 184 -24.45 0.04 3.25
CA PRO A 184 -24.40 0.86 2.05
C PRO A 184 -25.31 2.06 2.34
N ALA A 185 -24.82 3.01 3.13
CA ALA A 185 -25.22 4.38 2.88
C ALA A 185 -24.85 4.58 1.41
N ALA A 186 -25.83 4.84 0.55
CA ALA A 186 -25.54 5.72 -0.56
C ALA A 186 -24.81 6.89 0.09
N THR A 187 -23.47 6.96 -0.06
CA THR A 187 -22.63 7.92 0.64
C THR A 187 -23.22 9.25 0.24
N GLN A 188 -24.01 9.88 1.12
CA GLN A 188 -24.56 11.17 0.78
C GLN A 188 -23.33 12.02 0.56
N PRO A 189 -23.18 12.62 -0.64
CA PRO A 189 -21.96 13.32 -0.96
C PRO A 189 -21.73 14.33 0.15
N THR A 190 -20.52 14.33 0.70
CA THR A 190 -20.17 15.22 1.79
C THR A 190 -20.39 16.67 1.36
N LEU A 191 -20.43 17.61 2.32
CA LEU A 191 -20.62 19.00 1.95
C LEU A 191 -19.53 19.47 0.98
N ALA A 192 -18.27 19.06 1.18
CA ALA A 192 -17.20 19.38 0.23
C ALA A 192 -17.43 18.72 -1.13
N GLN A 193 -17.84 17.45 -1.19
CA GLN A 193 -18.14 16.76 -2.46
C GLN A 193 -19.29 17.43 -3.23
N ARG A 194 -20.34 17.87 -2.55
CA ARG A 194 -21.46 18.60 -3.19
C ARG A 194 -21.05 19.96 -3.72
N LEU A 195 -20.22 20.69 -2.98
CA LEU A 195 -19.79 22.04 -3.35
C LEU A 195 -18.70 22.04 -4.42
N LEU A 196 -17.78 21.08 -4.36
CA LEU A 196 -16.59 21.05 -5.22
C LEU A 196 -16.74 20.12 -6.43
N GLY A 197 -17.67 19.15 -6.40
CA GLY A 197 -17.94 18.24 -7.51
C GLY A 197 -18.16 18.96 -8.86
N PRO A 198 -19.03 19.98 -8.94
CA PRO A 198 -19.22 20.73 -10.18
C PRO A 198 -17.95 21.43 -10.70
N VAL A 199 -17.02 21.80 -9.81
CA VAL A 199 -15.75 22.41 -10.19
C VAL A 199 -14.79 21.34 -10.74
N LEU A 200 -14.70 20.19 -10.07
CA LEU A 200 -13.88 19.06 -10.49
C LEU A 200 -14.32 18.52 -11.86
N ASP A 201 -15.62 18.37 -12.11
CA ASP A 201 -16.17 17.94 -13.41
C ASP A 201 -15.70 18.81 -14.59
N VAL A 202 -15.72 20.14 -14.38
CA VAL A 202 -15.30 21.10 -15.41
C VAL A 202 -13.80 21.00 -15.65
N LEU A 203 -13.00 20.93 -14.58
CA LEU A 203 -11.54 20.80 -14.69
C LEU A 203 -11.12 19.48 -15.35
N GLU A 204 -11.81 18.38 -15.04
CA GLU A 204 -11.60 17.08 -15.70
C GLU A 204 -11.92 17.17 -17.20
N THR A 205 -13.03 17.83 -17.57
CA THR A 205 -13.38 18.06 -18.97
C THR A 205 -12.32 18.91 -19.69
N GLN A 206 -11.80 19.96 -19.04
CA GLN A 206 -10.74 20.79 -19.60
C GLN A 206 -9.42 20.02 -19.76
N ALA A 207 -9.08 19.16 -18.80
CA ALA A 207 -7.89 18.30 -18.87
C ALA A 207 -8.02 17.26 -20.00
N ALA A 208 -9.16 16.57 -20.07
CA ALA A 208 -9.43 15.55 -21.08
C ALA A 208 -9.46 16.10 -22.52
N THR A 209 -9.93 17.34 -22.70
CA THR A 209 -10.04 17.97 -24.02
C THR A 209 -8.85 18.87 -24.37
N GLY A 210 -8.01 19.23 -23.40
CA GLY A 210 -6.94 20.21 -23.55
C GLY A 210 -7.42 21.65 -23.81
N ARG A 211 -8.74 21.92 -23.71
CA ARG A 211 -9.32 23.23 -24.01
C ARG A 211 -9.36 24.11 -22.76
N MET A 212 -8.52 25.14 -22.74
CA MET A 212 -8.42 26.05 -21.61
C MET A 212 -9.50 27.15 -21.57
N PRO A 213 -9.97 27.71 -22.69
CA PRO A 213 -11.11 28.63 -22.65
C PRO A 213 -12.37 27.92 -22.13
N LEU A 214 -13.06 28.54 -21.18
CA LEU A 214 -14.32 28.03 -20.65
C LEU A 214 -15.46 28.28 -21.66
N THR A 215 -16.34 27.30 -21.83
CA THR A 215 -17.62 27.54 -22.52
C THR A 215 -18.54 28.38 -21.65
N GLY A 216 -19.54 29.06 -22.23
CA GLY A 216 -20.53 29.81 -21.45
C GLY A 216 -21.20 28.96 -20.36
N THR A 217 -21.53 27.71 -20.69
CA THR A 217 -22.09 26.73 -19.73
C THR A 217 -21.12 26.35 -18.60
N GLN A 218 -19.82 26.25 -18.88
CA GLN A 218 -18.81 25.98 -17.86
C GLN A 218 -18.59 27.19 -16.95
N SER A 219 -18.52 28.39 -17.53
CA SER A 219 -18.41 29.65 -16.77
C SER A 219 -19.61 29.87 -15.85
N GLU A 220 -20.83 29.61 -16.33
CA GLU A 220 -22.05 29.68 -15.51
C GLU A 220 -22.03 28.67 -14.37
N ARG A 221 -21.66 27.40 -14.66
CA ARG A 221 -21.60 26.33 -13.66
C ARG A 221 -20.57 26.60 -12.57
N LEU A 222 -19.38 27.08 -12.95
CA LEU A 222 -18.32 27.49 -12.02
C LEU A 222 -18.72 28.74 -11.22
N GLY A 223 -19.34 29.73 -11.87
CA GLY A 223 -19.84 30.94 -11.22
C GLY A 223 -20.91 30.67 -10.17
N ALA A 224 -21.81 29.71 -10.44
CA ALA A 224 -22.86 29.29 -9.50
C ALA A 224 -22.31 28.56 -8.26
N ALA A 225 -21.15 27.90 -8.35
CA ALA A 225 -20.53 27.21 -7.22
C ALA A 225 -19.83 28.16 -6.24
N LEU A 226 -19.38 29.33 -6.72
CA LEU A 226 -18.53 30.24 -5.98
C LEU A 226 -19.15 30.79 -4.67
N PRO A 227 -20.43 31.24 -4.63
CA PRO A 227 -21.06 31.68 -3.38
C PRO A 227 -21.16 30.56 -2.34
N GLY A 228 -21.42 29.32 -2.78
CA GLY A 228 -21.52 28.16 -1.90
C GLY A 228 -20.17 27.76 -1.29
N ILE A 229 -19.08 27.90 -2.04
CA ILE A 229 -17.72 27.64 -1.56
C ILE A 229 -17.28 28.73 -0.57
N ALA A 230 -17.59 30.00 -0.87
CA ALA A 230 -17.24 31.11 0.02
C ALA A 230 -17.99 31.07 1.36
N SER A 231 -19.28 30.71 1.35
CA SER A 231 -20.12 30.71 2.56
C SER A 231 -19.71 29.68 3.61
N VAL A 232 -19.00 28.62 3.21
CA VAL A 232 -18.48 27.58 4.12
C VAL A 232 -17.01 27.82 4.54
N GLY A 233 -16.45 28.99 4.22
CA GLY A 233 -15.12 29.38 4.67
C GLY A 233 -13.95 28.89 3.81
N LEU A 234 -14.20 28.25 2.66
CA LEU A 234 -13.17 27.76 1.73
C LEU A 234 -12.59 28.89 0.84
N HIS A 235 -12.14 29.97 1.48
CA HIS A 235 -11.70 31.21 0.81
C HIS A 235 -10.53 30.99 -0.17
N THR A 236 -9.59 30.08 0.15
CA THR A 236 -8.48 29.74 -0.75
C THR A 236 -8.96 29.09 -2.03
N VAL A 237 -9.95 28.19 -1.93
CA VAL A 237 -10.58 27.54 -3.10
C VAL A 237 -11.40 28.55 -3.89
N ALA A 238 -12.19 29.39 -3.21
CA ALA A 238 -12.99 30.45 -3.85
C ALA A 238 -12.11 31.45 -4.61
N SER A 239 -10.98 31.86 -4.03
CA SER A 239 -10.02 32.77 -4.69
C SER A 239 -9.38 32.13 -5.92
N ALA A 240 -8.97 30.86 -5.83
CA ALA A 240 -8.42 30.12 -6.97
C ALA A 240 -9.46 29.92 -8.08
N LEU A 241 -10.72 29.63 -7.72
CA LEU A 241 -11.84 29.50 -8.65
C LEU A 241 -12.14 30.83 -9.35
N GLN A 242 -12.18 31.95 -8.62
CA GLN A 242 -12.38 33.28 -9.19
C GLN A 242 -11.27 33.64 -10.17
N HIS A 243 -10.03 33.32 -9.83
CA HIS A 243 -8.89 33.57 -10.71
C HIS A 243 -9.00 32.75 -12.00
N HIS A 244 -9.38 31.47 -11.89
CA HIS A 244 -9.58 30.59 -13.05
C HIS A 244 -10.76 31.04 -13.93
N LEU A 245 -11.86 31.53 -13.33
CA LEU A 245 -13.00 32.11 -14.04
C LEU A 245 -12.60 33.35 -14.86
N ASN A 246 -11.74 34.20 -14.32
CA ASN A 246 -11.31 35.44 -14.96
C ASN A 246 -10.23 35.22 -16.03
N ALA A 247 -9.31 34.28 -15.78
CA ALA A 247 -8.19 33.98 -16.66
C ALA A 247 -7.88 32.47 -16.65
N PRO A 248 -8.61 31.67 -17.44
CA PRO A 248 -8.37 30.24 -17.52
C PRO A 248 -6.96 29.93 -18.03
N GLN A 249 -6.18 29.22 -17.24
CA GLN A 249 -4.79 28.85 -17.58
C GLN A 249 -4.41 27.48 -17.00
N PRO A 250 -3.51 26.72 -17.66
CA PRO A 250 -3.16 25.36 -17.23
C PRO A 250 -2.65 25.29 -15.78
N ALA A 251 -1.76 26.20 -15.38
CA ALA A 251 -1.21 26.23 -14.03
C ALA A 251 -2.28 26.59 -12.97
N GLY A 252 -3.25 27.43 -13.34
CA GLY A 252 -4.38 27.80 -12.48
C GLY A 252 -5.36 26.66 -12.30
N ALA A 253 -5.68 25.94 -13.39
CA ALA A 253 -6.53 24.75 -13.39
C ALA A 253 -5.95 23.64 -12.51
N LEU A 254 -4.66 23.33 -12.64
CA LEU A 254 -3.97 22.34 -11.80
C LEU A 254 -3.96 22.73 -10.32
N ARG A 255 -3.67 24.01 -10.03
CA ARG A 255 -3.70 24.51 -8.64
C ARG A 255 -5.09 24.38 -8.04
N LEU A 256 -6.13 24.75 -8.79
CA LEU A 256 -7.51 24.65 -8.34
C LEU A 256 -7.93 23.19 -8.14
N GLN A 257 -7.59 22.30 -9.07
CA GLN A 257 -7.86 20.86 -8.97
C GLN A 257 -7.20 20.29 -7.70
N GLN A 258 -5.93 20.62 -7.45
CA GLN A 258 -5.22 20.12 -6.27
C GLN A 258 -5.80 20.66 -4.95
N LEU A 259 -6.26 21.91 -4.94
CA LEU A 259 -6.94 22.49 -3.76
C LEU A 259 -8.27 21.78 -3.52
N CYS A 260 -9.10 21.62 -4.55
CA CYS A 260 -10.39 20.91 -4.45
C CYS A 260 -10.21 19.46 -4.00
N GLN A 261 -9.25 18.75 -4.59
CA GLN A 261 -8.96 17.35 -4.28
C GLN A 261 -8.52 17.19 -2.81
N ARG A 262 -7.58 18.02 -2.34
CA ARG A 262 -7.16 18.01 -0.93
C ARG A 262 -8.28 18.36 0.02
N THR A 263 -9.16 19.31 -0.33
CA THR A 263 -10.31 19.65 0.52
C THR A 263 -11.29 18.49 0.62
N VAL A 264 -11.55 17.77 -0.47
CA VAL A 264 -12.40 16.56 -0.44
C VAL A 264 -11.75 15.42 0.35
N GLU A 265 -10.43 15.23 0.21
CA GLU A 265 -9.68 14.20 0.93
C GLU A 265 -9.61 14.43 2.44
N LEU A 266 -9.57 15.70 2.86
CA LEU A 266 -9.57 16.08 4.27
C LEU A 266 -10.98 16.11 4.88
N ASP A 267 -12.03 16.16 4.04
CA ASP A 267 -13.42 16.13 4.49
C ASP A 267 -13.81 14.70 4.90
N GLY A 268 -14.18 14.51 6.17
CA GLY A 268 -14.49 13.19 6.74
C GLY A 268 -13.37 12.52 7.52
N LEU A 269 -12.20 13.16 7.69
CA LEU A 269 -11.22 12.74 8.69
C LEU A 269 -11.76 13.05 10.09
N PRO A 270 -11.69 12.11 11.06
CA PRO A 270 -12.10 12.40 12.43
C PRO A 270 -11.26 13.56 12.98
N SER A 271 -11.91 14.56 13.57
CA SER A 271 -11.19 15.65 14.24
C SER A 271 -10.29 15.02 15.30
N ILE A 272 -8.98 15.24 15.20
CA ILE A 272 -8.07 14.96 16.31
C ILE A 272 -8.51 15.91 17.42
N ALA A 273 -9.27 15.40 18.38
CA ALA A 273 -9.58 16.12 19.60
C ALA A 273 -8.24 16.36 20.32
N ALA A 274 -7.73 17.58 20.20
CA ALA A 274 -6.67 18.05 21.08
C ALA A 274 -7.20 18.00 22.52
N SER A 275 -6.44 17.34 23.37
CA SER A 275 -6.70 17.14 24.79
C SER A 275 -6.86 18.45 25.56
#